data_AF-A0A9E3QVQ2-F1
#
_entry.id   AF-A0A9E3QVQ2-F1
#
_cell.length_a   1.000
_cell.length_b   1.000
_cell.length_c   1.000
_cell.angle_alpha   90.00
_cell.angle_beta   90.00
_cell.angle_gamma   90.00
#
_symmetry.space_group_name_H-M   'P 1'
#
loop_
_entity.id
_entity.type
_entity.pdbx_description
1 polymer ?
#
loop_
_entity_poly.entity_id
_entity_poly.type
_entity_poly.pdbx_seq_one_letter_code
_entity_poly.pdbx_strand_id
1 'polypeptide(L)'
;MTQERWFPSERNAILAAVAELKEEGFLPGTSGNLSVRVRGGMLVTPTGMRWATLSAADLVFLDDQGEAAPGQRTPTSEWRIHTDIYAARREVNAVVHGHPRYATSLSCVRQNLPAVHYMIAVAGTAEVRCAPYAVYGSQALSNAVLEALGPSKACLMANHGMVALGSTVAEAVKVALEIERVADLWFHARQLGTPVVLGPVEMQDVQQRFATYGQQRPRRPGGS
;
A
#
# COMPACT_ATOMS: atom_id res chain seq x y z
N MET A 1 23.92 20.83 -6.67
CA MET A 1 23.46 19.56 -7.25
C MET A 1 21.98 19.72 -7.58
N THR A 2 21.54 19.36 -8.78
CA THR A 2 20.11 19.38 -9.11
C THR A 2 19.36 18.29 -8.34
N GLN A 3 18.17 18.59 -7.83
CA GLN A 3 17.35 17.68 -7.00
C GLN A 3 16.97 16.38 -7.73
N GLU A 4 17.02 16.38 -9.07
CA GLU A 4 16.87 15.20 -9.94
C GLU A 4 17.84 14.05 -9.60
N ARG A 5 18.98 14.35 -8.94
CA ARG A 5 19.99 13.35 -8.57
C ARG A 5 19.80 12.77 -7.17
N TRP A 6 18.83 13.24 -6.40
CA TRP A 6 18.58 12.72 -5.06
C TRP A 6 17.86 11.38 -5.13
N PHE A 7 18.32 10.41 -4.33
CA PHE A 7 17.65 9.11 -4.13
C PHE A 7 17.35 8.33 -5.44
N PRO A 8 18.35 8.12 -6.32
CA PRO A 8 18.12 7.51 -7.63
C PRO A 8 17.59 6.08 -7.54
N SER A 9 17.99 5.33 -6.50
CA SER A 9 17.52 3.96 -6.26
C SER A 9 16.03 3.95 -5.93
N GLU A 10 15.60 4.83 -5.03
CA GLU A 10 14.23 4.93 -4.55
C GLU A 10 13.29 5.46 -5.62
N ARG A 11 13.75 6.44 -6.43
CA ARG A 11 13.01 6.90 -7.61
C ARG A 11 12.76 5.76 -8.59
N ASN A 12 13.79 4.98 -8.92
CA ASN A 12 13.66 3.82 -9.82
C ASN A 12 12.74 2.74 -9.23
N ALA A 13 12.81 2.49 -7.92
CA ALA A 13 11.93 1.53 -7.25
C ALA A 13 10.46 1.95 -7.35
N ILE A 14 10.14 3.24 -7.16
CA ILE A 14 8.78 3.78 -7.34
C ILE A 14 8.31 3.59 -8.79
N LEU A 15 9.15 3.91 -9.79
CA LEU A 15 8.78 3.75 -11.20
C LEU A 15 8.52 2.29 -11.58
N ALA A 16 9.35 1.37 -11.10
CA ALA A 16 9.15 -0.06 -11.32
C ALA A 16 7.84 -0.55 -10.68
N ALA A 17 7.54 -0.11 -9.46
CA ALA A 17 6.28 -0.43 -8.79
C ALA A 17 5.05 0.14 -9.50
N VAL A 18 5.13 1.38 -10.00
CA VAL A 18 4.06 1.97 -10.81
C VAL A 18 3.82 1.17 -12.08
N ALA A 19 4.88 0.70 -12.75
CA ALA A 19 4.76 -0.12 -13.95
C ALA A 19 4.07 -1.46 -13.65
N GLU A 20 4.51 -2.17 -12.60
CA GLU A 20 3.93 -3.45 -12.16
C GLU A 20 2.45 -3.30 -11.76
N LEU A 21 2.14 -2.34 -10.89
CA LEU A 21 0.76 -2.10 -10.44
C LEU A 21 -0.16 -1.70 -11.59
N LYS A 22 0.35 -0.98 -12.60
CA LYS A 22 -0.42 -0.61 -13.79
C LYS A 22 -0.69 -1.84 -14.67
N GLU A 23 0.30 -2.70 -14.87
CA GLU A 23 0.15 -3.93 -15.65
C GLU A 23 -0.91 -4.87 -15.04
N GLU A 24 -0.95 -4.95 -13.72
CA GLU A 24 -1.95 -5.71 -12.96
C GLU A 24 -3.32 -5.00 -12.85
N GLY A 25 -3.48 -3.82 -13.44
CA GLY A 25 -4.74 -3.06 -13.43
C GLY A 25 -5.09 -2.39 -12.09
N PHE A 26 -4.16 -2.34 -11.14
CA PHE A 26 -4.36 -1.77 -9.80
C PHE A 26 -4.50 -0.23 -9.80
N LEU A 27 -3.87 0.44 -10.78
CA LEU A 27 -3.84 1.91 -10.89
C LEU A 27 -4.64 2.40 -12.11
N PRO A 28 -5.99 2.43 -12.06
CA PRO A 28 -6.78 2.93 -13.17
C PRO A 28 -6.58 4.44 -13.37
N GLY A 29 -6.40 4.86 -14.62
CA GLY A 29 -6.30 6.26 -15.02
C GLY A 29 -5.08 6.97 -14.44
N THR A 30 -5.32 8.01 -13.62
CA THR A 30 -4.30 8.79 -12.90
C THR A 30 -4.44 8.65 -11.38
N SER A 31 -5.20 7.64 -10.94
CA SER A 31 -5.58 7.50 -9.53
C SER A 31 -4.63 6.58 -8.77
N GLY A 32 -4.52 6.80 -7.47
CA GLY A 32 -3.50 6.18 -6.62
C GLY A 32 -2.24 7.03 -6.49
N ASN A 33 -1.38 6.62 -5.58
CA ASN A 33 -0.10 7.26 -5.31
C ASN A 33 0.82 6.32 -4.54
N LEU A 34 2.12 6.52 -4.72
CA LEU A 34 3.15 5.72 -4.08
C LEU A 34 4.15 6.64 -3.41
N SER A 35 4.65 6.22 -2.26
CA SER A 35 5.78 6.88 -1.63
C SER A 35 6.80 5.90 -1.08
N VAL A 36 8.02 6.40 -0.90
CA VAL A 36 9.13 5.72 -0.22
C VAL A 36 9.72 6.66 0.80
N ARG A 37 9.92 6.17 2.02
CA ARG A 37 10.67 6.90 3.06
C ARG A 37 12.13 7.02 2.64
N VAL A 38 12.67 8.24 2.74
CA VAL A 38 14.08 8.52 2.51
C VAL A 38 14.64 9.30 3.69
N ARG A 39 15.94 9.58 3.68
CA ARG A 39 16.53 10.43 4.72
C ARG A 39 15.93 11.84 4.65
N GLY A 40 15.34 12.29 5.76
CA GLY A 40 14.80 13.65 5.93
C GLY A 40 13.39 13.86 5.35
N GLY A 41 12.69 12.79 4.96
CA GLY A 41 11.32 12.88 4.46
C GLY A 41 10.90 11.67 3.63
N MET A 42 10.20 11.91 2.52
CA MET A 42 9.76 10.87 1.58
C MET A 42 9.86 11.35 0.13
N LEU A 43 10.03 10.39 -0.77
CA LEU A 43 9.70 10.57 -2.18
C LEU A 43 8.26 10.13 -2.40
N VAL A 44 7.46 10.92 -3.13
CA VAL A 44 6.07 10.60 -3.45
C VAL A 44 5.73 10.96 -4.89
N THR A 45 4.78 10.24 -5.47
CA THR A 45 4.23 10.55 -6.80
C THR A 45 3.53 11.91 -6.82
N PRO A 46 3.62 12.67 -7.93
CA PRO A 46 2.92 13.94 -8.09
C PRO A 46 1.41 13.74 -8.29
N THR A 47 0.64 14.80 -8.07
CA THR A 47 -0.81 14.78 -8.33
C THR A 47 -1.14 14.80 -9.83
N GLY A 48 -2.19 14.07 -10.23
CA GLY A 48 -2.87 14.22 -11.51
C GLY A 48 -2.08 13.81 -12.77
N MET A 49 -0.92 13.16 -12.61
CA MET A 49 -0.09 12.78 -13.75
C MET A 49 -0.49 11.40 -14.30
N ARG A 50 -0.43 11.25 -15.62
CA ARG A 50 -0.60 9.94 -16.27
C ARG A 50 0.61 9.05 -15.97
N TRP A 51 0.35 7.83 -15.52
CA TRP A 51 1.40 6.85 -15.21
C TRP A 51 2.34 6.59 -16.39
N ALA A 52 1.84 6.64 -17.62
CA ALA A 52 2.64 6.43 -18.83
C ALA A 52 3.67 7.53 -19.10
N THR A 53 3.53 8.71 -18.50
CA THR A 53 4.43 9.85 -18.69
C THR A 53 5.22 10.19 -17.43
N LEU A 54 5.02 9.45 -16.33
CA LEU A 54 5.72 9.68 -15.08
C LEU A 54 7.20 9.32 -15.24
N SER A 55 8.09 10.27 -14.95
CA SER A 55 9.53 10.05 -14.94
C SER A 55 10.12 10.20 -13.54
N ALA A 56 11.38 9.81 -13.37
CA ALA A 56 12.08 9.95 -12.09
C ALA A 56 12.16 11.42 -11.64
N ALA A 57 12.24 12.37 -12.57
CA ALA A 57 12.31 13.80 -12.28
C ALA A 57 10.97 14.38 -11.80
N ASP A 58 9.85 13.71 -12.08
CA ASP A 58 8.52 14.17 -11.66
C ASP A 58 8.17 13.77 -10.21
N LEU A 59 8.92 12.82 -9.62
CA LEU A 59 8.72 12.42 -8.23
C LEU A 59 9.12 13.56 -7.28
N VAL A 60 8.28 13.81 -6.29
CA VAL A 60 8.39 14.94 -5.36
C VAL A 60 9.04 14.45 -4.08
N PHE A 61 10.11 15.11 -3.67
CA PHE A 61 10.61 15.01 -2.30
C PHE A 61 9.79 15.95 -1.42
N LEU A 62 9.15 15.36 -0.41
CA LEU A 62 8.53 16.06 0.72
C LEU A 62 9.38 15.82 1.95
N ASP A 63 9.75 16.90 2.65
CA ASP A 63 10.49 16.79 3.90
C ASP A 63 9.61 16.32 5.06
N ASP A 64 10.22 16.13 6.24
CA ASP A 64 9.51 15.71 7.45
C ASP A 64 8.46 16.72 7.96
N GLN A 65 8.43 17.95 7.41
CA GLN A 65 7.40 18.95 7.69
C GLN A 65 6.25 18.93 6.66
N GLY A 66 6.34 18.07 5.64
CA GLY A 66 5.36 18.00 4.56
C GLY A 66 5.54 19.07 3.49
N GLU A 67 6.72 19.69 3.42
CA GLU A 67 7.01 20.77 2.47
C GLU A 67 7.81 20.27 1.27
N ALA A 68 7.41 20.73 0.08
CA ALA A 68 8.13 20.48 -1.16
C ALA A 68 9.08 21.65 -1.45
N ALA A 69 10.33 21.34 -1.80
CA ALA A 69 11.26 22.37 -2.26
C ALA A 69 10.74 23.08 -3.54
N PRO A 70 11.03 24.40 -3.71
CA PRO A 70 10.61 25.14 -4.90
C PRO A 70 11.08 24.51 -6.21
N GLY A 71 10.22 24.56 -7.23
CA GLY A 71 10.51 24.05 -8.58
C GLY A 71 10.19 22.57 -8.80
N GLN A 72 9.80 21.82 -7.75
CA GLN A 72 9.26 20.47 -7.89
C GLN A 72 7.80 20.48 -8.40
N ARG A 73 7.31 19.31 -8.83
CA ARG A 73 5.88 19.10 -9.08
C ARG A 73 5.09 19.25 -7.78
N THR A 74 3.78 19.48 -7.92
CA THR A 74 2.85 19.38 -6.79
C THR A 74 2.72 17.91 -6.37
N PRO A 75 2.91 17.56 -5.09
CA PRO A 75 2.75 16.18 -4.61
C PRO A 75 1.28 15.73 -4.73
N THR A 76 1.04 14.43 -4.60
CA THR A 76 -0.33 13.89 -4.42
C THR A 76 -1.11 14.66 -3.33
N SER A 77 -2.41 14.86 -3.51
CA SER A 77 -3.28 15.46 -2.48
C SER A 77 -3.36 14.64 -1.20
N GLU A 78 -3.01 13.35 -1.28
CA GLU A 78 -3.13 12.35 -0.21
C GLU A 78 -1.86 12.21 0.64
N TRP A 79 -0.89 13.12 0.48
CA TRP A 79 0.45 12.98 1.09
C TRP A 79 0.40 12.79 2.61
N ARG A 80 -0.62 13.34 3.29
CA ARG A 80 -0.83 13.21 4.75
C ARG A 80 -0.95 11.76 5.21
N ILE A 81 -1.64 10.93 4.42
CA ILE A 81 -1.76 9.49 4.73
C ILE A 81 -0.36 8.87 4.82
N HIS A 82 0.51 9.17 3.85
CA HIS A 82 1.87 8.63 3.82
C HIS A 82 2.73 9.17 4.97
N THR A 83 2.71 10.48 5.22
CA THR A 83 3.53 11.09 6.28
C THR A 83 3.14 10.56 7.65
N ASP A 84 1.84 10.44 7.93
CA ASP A 84 1.38 10.04 9.25
C ASP A 84 1.58 8.55 9.49
N ILE A 85 1.43 7.71 8.45
CA ILE A 85 1.85 6.31 8.48
C ILE A 85 3.35 6.21 8.79
N TYR A 86 4.17 7.00 8.12
CA TYR A 86 5.61 7.00 8.35
C TYR A 86 5.99 7.49 9.75
N ALA A 87 5.26 8.44 10.32
CA ALA A 87 5.48 8.90 11.69
C ALA A 87 5.08 7.83 12.72
N ALA A 88 3.94 7.16 12.50
CA ALA A 88 3.39 6.17 13.43
C ALA A 88 4.07 4.79 13.35
N ARG A 89 4.57 4.39 12.17
CA ARG A 89 5.08 3.04 11.88
C ARG A 89 6.51 3.11 11.34
N ARG A 90 7.50 3.00 12.25
CA ARG A 90 8.93 3.16 11.91
C ARG A 90 9.47 2.05 11.01
N GLU A 91 8.86 0.88 11.03
CA GLU A 91 9.22 -0.27 10.20
C GLU A 91 8.71 -0.16 8.75
N VAL A 92 7.82 0.79 8.47
CA VAL A 92 7.27 1.03 7.13
C VAL A 92 8.17 1.99 6.37
N ASN A 93 8.57 1.58 5.16
CA ASN A 93 9.41 2.38 4.26
C ASN A 93 8.78 2.59 2.86
N ALA A 94 7.66 1.94 2.57
CA ALA A 94 6.90 2.16 1.35
C ALA A 94 5.40 2.09 1.64
N VAL A 95 4.66 2.97 0.96
CA VAL A 95 3.20 3.04 1.04
C VAL A 95 2.65 3.11 -0.39
N VAL A 96 1.70 2.22 -0.68
CA VAL A 96 0.95 2.18 -1.94
C VAL A 96 -0.50 2.48 -1.61
N HIS A 97 -1.07 3.49 -2.25
CA HIS A 97 -2.51 3.72 -2.23
C HIS A 97 -3.04 3.66 -3.66
N GLY A 98 -4.24 3.11 -3.82
CA GLY A 98 -4.90 3.02 -5.10
C GLY A 98 -6.39 2.74 -4.98
N HIS A 99 -7.04 2.70 -6.13
CA HIS A 99 -8.47 2.43 -6.28
C HIS A 99 -8.72 1.18 -7.13
N PRO A 100 -8.15 0.02 -6.75
CA PRO A 100 -8.34 -1.20 -7.52
C PRO A 100 -9.80 -1.67 -7.39
N ARG A 101 -10.29 -2.38 -8.41
CA ARG A 101 -11.72 -2.57 -8.65
C ARG A 101 -12.45 -3.20 -7.46
N TYR A 102 -11.93 -4.30 -6.91
CA TYR A 102 -12.64 -5.11 -5.94
C TYR A 102 -12.50 -4.57 -4.51
N ALA A 103 -11.30 -4.13 -4.11
CA ALA A 103 -11.10 -3.46 -2.83
C ALA A 103 -11.91 -2.16 -2.76
N THR A 104 -11.94 -1.36 -3.83
CA THR A 104 -12.79 -0.17 -3.90
C THR A 104 -14.28 -0.54 -3.86
N SER A 105 -14.72 -1.57 -4.58
CA SER A 105 -16.12 -2.03 -4.55
C SER A 105 -16.55 -2.43 -3.12
N LEU A 106 -15.71 -3.16 -2.41
CA LEU A 106 -15.93 -3.53 -1.01
C LEU A 106 -15.95 -2.30 -0.08
N SER A 107 -15.04 -1.35 -0.30
CA SER A 107 -15.01 -0.09 0.44
C SER A 107 -16.28 0.75 0.26
N CYS A 108 -16.92 0.70 -0.92
CA CYS A 108 -18.15 1.43 -1.22
C CYS A 108 -19.36 0.90 -0.44
N VAL A 109 -19.35 -0.37 -0.06
CA VAL A 109 -20.35 -0.97 0.85
C VAL A 109 -19.91 -0.95 2.31
N ARG A 110 -18.75 -0.33 2.62
CA ARG A 110 -18.21 -0.10 3.97
C ARG A 110 -18.06 -1.37 4.81
N GLN A 111 -17.66 -2.46 4.17
CA GLN A 111 -17.40 -3.74 4.83
C GLN A 111 -15.90 -3.99 4.95
N ASN A 112 -15.51 -4.67 6.04
CA ASN A 112 -14.16 -5.22 6.17
C ASN A 112 -13.98 -6.39 5.20
N LEU A 113 -12.73 -6.69 4.85
CA LEU A 113 -12.36 -7.89 4.09
C LEU A 113 -11.97 -9.01 5.06
N PRO A 114 -12.78 -10.08 5.22
CA PRO A 114 -12.45 -11.20 6.08
C PRO A 114 -11.53 -12.21 5.39
N ALA A 115 -10.94 -13.12 6.17
CA ALA A 115 -10.09 -14.23 5.71
C ALA A 115 -10.85 -15.31 4.92
N VAL A 116 -11.47 -14.96 3.79
CA VAL A 116 -12.03 -15.93 2.83
C VAL A 116 -10.94 -16.70 2.06
N HIS A 117 -9.71 -16.22 2.13
CA HIS A 117 -8.54 -16.86 1.57
C HIS A 117 -7.32 -16.58 2.46
N TYR A 118 -6.48 -17.60 2.67
CA TYR A 118 -5.34 -17.54 3.60
C TYR A 118 -4.32 -16.45 3.26
N MET A 119 -4.27 -16.02 1.99
CA MET A 119 -3.35 -14.97 1.52
C MET A 119 -3.61 -13.60 2.15
N ILE A 120 -4.75 -13.36 2.80
CA ILE A 120 -4.94 -12.13 3.60
C ILE A 120 -3.84 -11.96 4.67
N ALA A 121 -3.20 -13.06 5.10
CA ALA A 121 -2.08 -13.06 6.03
C ALA A 121 -0.87 -12.24 5.57
N VAL A 122 -0.73 -11.92 4.27
CA VAL A 122 0.31 -10.98 3.79
C VAL A 122 0.19 -9.60 4.45
N ALA A 123 -1.04 -9.19 4.81
CA ALA A 123 -1.28 -7.95 5.54
C ALA A 123 -0.98 -8.07 7.04
N GLY A 124 -0.56 -9.25 7.53
CA GLY A 124 -0.29 -9.51 8.94
C GLY A 124 -1.53 -9.59 9.83
N THR A 125 -2.70 -9.82 9.23
CA THR A 125 -4.01 -9.84 9.91
C THR A 125 -4.92 -10.92 9.31
N ALA A 126 -5.99 -11.27 10.03
CA ALA A 126 -7.08 -12.12 9.53
C ALA A 126 -8.26 -11.31 8.97
N GLU A 127 -8.22 -9.98 9.13
CA GLU A 127 -9.24 -9.07 8.59
C GLU A 127 -8.58 -7.74 8.22
N VAL A 128 -8.86 -7.24 7.01
CA VAL A 128 -8.49 -5.89 6.59
C VAL A 128 -9.68 -4.96 6.82
N ARG A 129 -9.51 -4.01 7.75
CA ARG A 129 -10.58 -3.09 8.16
C ARG A 129 -10.84 -2.00 7.13
N CYS A 130 -12.10 -1.57 7.07
CA CYS A 130 -12.54 -0.41 6.31
C CYS A 130 -12.63 0.82 7.21
N ALA A 131 -11.76 1.81 6.98
CA ALA A 131 -11.78 3.08 7.66
C ALA A 131 -13.07 3.84 7.36
N PRO A 132 -13.65 4.56 8.35
CA PRO A 132 -14.76 5.48 8.13
C PRO A 132 -14.45 6.52 7.04
N TYR A 133 -15.50 7.00 6.37
CA TYR A 133 -15.35 8.00 5.31
C TYR A 133 -14.89 9.34 5.88
N ALA A 134 -13.93 9.95 5.19
CA ALA A 134 -13.58 11.35 5.31
C ALA A 134 -13.14 11.85 3.92
N VAL A 135 -13.17 13.18 3.73
CA VAL A 135 -12.80 13.79 2.45
C VAL A 135 -11.33 13.50 2.13
N TYR A 136 -11.04 13.14 0.89
CA TYR A 136 -9.69 12.87 0.39
C TYR A 136 -8.72 14.04 0.69
N GLY A 137 -7.45 13.72 0.92
CA GLY A 137 -6.41 14.70 1.30
C GLY A 137 -6.57 15.42 2.65
N SER A 138 -7.61 15.10 3.43
CA SER A 138 -7.84 15.69 4.76
C SER A 138 -7.06 14.97 5.87
N GLN A 139 -6.78 15.69 6.97
CA GLN A 139 -6.23 15.09 8.18
C GLN A 139 -7.17 14.03 8.79
N ALA A 140 -8.49 14.25 8.68
CA ALA A 140 -9.49 13.31 9.19
C ALA A 140 -9.40 11.94 8.50
N LEU A 141 -9.16 11.91 7.19
CA LEU A 141 -8.94 10.66 6.45
C LEU A 141 -7.66 9.96 6.93
N SER A 142 -6.57 10.70 7.08
CA SER A 142 -5.30 10.15 7.58
C SER A 142 -5.46 9.50 8.96
N ASN A 143 -6.13 10.19 9.89
CA ASN A 143 -6.41 9.68 11.23
C ASN A 143 -7.25 8.40 11.19
N ALA A 144 -8.31 8.39 10.38
CA ALA A 144 -9.18 7.22 10.23
C ALA A 144 -8.44 6.01 9.65
N VAL A 145 -7.55 6.25 8.67
CA VAL A 145 -6.69 5.22 8.07
C VAL A 145 -5.71 4.65 9.10
N LEU A 146 -5.04 5.49 9.89
CA LEU A 146 -4.14 5.03 10.95
C LEU A 146 -4.85 4.18 12.00
N GLU A 147 -6.03 4.63 12.45
CA GLU A 147 -6.83 3.89 13.41
C GLU A 147 -7.26 2.54 12.84
N ALA A 148 -7.68 2.48 11.57
CA ALA A 148 -8.12 1.27 10.88
C ALA A 148 -6.97 0.32 10.49
N LEU A 149 -5.77 0.83 10.24
CA LEU A 149 -4.58 0.01 10.05
C LEU A 149 -4.27 -0.78 11.32
N GLY A 150 -4.20 -0.14 12.49
CA GLY A 150 -3.73 -0.81 13.71
C GLY A 150 -2.39 -1.51 13.43
N PRO A 151 -2.26 -2.84 13.65
CA PRO A 151 -1.04 -3.60 13.29
C PRO A 151 -1.00 -4.04 11.81
N SER A 152 -2.12 -3.99 11.08
CA SER A 152 -2.24 -4.43 9.69
C SER A 152 -1.30 -3.63 8.76
N LYS A 153 -0.94 -4.26 7.64
CA LYS A 153 -0.25 -3.62 6.50
C LYS A 153 -1.22 -3.21 5.39
N ALA A 154 -2.52 -3.38 5.58
CA ALA A 154 -3.52 -2.92 4.62
C ALA A 154 -4.76 -2.38 5.32
N CYS A 155 -5.42 -1.43 4.66
CA CYS A 155 -6.68 -0.84 5.10
C CYS A 155 -7.51 -0.41 3.89
N LEU A 156 -8.82 -0.70 3.93
CA LEU A 156 -9.79 -0.13 2.97
C LEU A 156 -10.23 1.24 3.48
N MET A 157 -10.67 2.11 2.58
CA MET A 157 -11.16 3.45 2.89
C MET A 157 -12.56 3.61 2.31
N ALA A 158 -13.56 3.80 3.18
CA ALA A 158 -14.96 3.85 2.78
C ALA A 158 -15.20 4.77 1.57
N ASN A 159 -15.88 4.27 0.54
CA ASN A 159 -16.19 5.01 -0.69
C ASN A 159 -14.97 5.62 -1.41
N HIS A 160 -13.79 5.01 -1.29
CA HIS A 160 -12.55 5.60 -1.80
C HIS A 160 -11.62 4.53 -2.42
N GLY A 161 -11.04 3.63 -1.63
CA GLY A 161 -10.11 2.62 -2.14
C GLY A 161 -9.35 1.91 -1.03
N MET A 162 -8.04 1.72 -1.20
CA MET A 162 -7.21 1.06 -0.19
C MET A 162 -5.81 1.66 -0.07
N VAL A 163 -5.16 1.35 1.05
CA VAL A 163 -3.73 1.58 1.29
C VAL A 163 -3.05 0.27 1.70
N ALA A 164 -1.81 0.08 1.25
CA ALA A 164 -0.94 -1.05 1.57
C ALA A 164 0.45 -0.55 1.98
N LEU A 165 1.05 -1.25 2.94
CA LEU A 165 2.31 -0.88 3.60
C LEU A 165 3.37 -1.96 3.37
N GLY A 166 4.63 -1.55 3.33
CA GLY A 166 5.77 -2.45 3.30
C GLY A 166 7.02 -1.86 3.94
N SER A 167 7.88 -2.73 4.46
CA SER A 167 9.27 -2.40 4.82
C SER A 167 10.13 -2.17 3.58
N THR A 168 9.65 -2.61 2.42
CA THR A 168 10.22 -2.37 1.09
C THR A 168 9.11 -2.06 0.09
N VAL A 169 9.45 -1.44 -1.04
CA VAL A 169 8.50 -1.20 -2.13
C VAL A 169 7.88 -2.49 -2.64
N ALA A 170 8.69 -3.53 -2.85
CA ALA A 170 8.22 -4.83 -3.32
C ALA A 170 7.22 -5.47 -2.34
N GLU A 171 7.42 -5.31 -1.03
CA GLU A 171 6.45 -5.80 -0.03
C GLU A 171 5.14 -5.00 -0.09
N ALA A 172 5.19 -3.67 -0.20
CA ALA A 172 3.99 -2.84 -0.30
C ALA A 172 3.16 -3.18 -1.54
N VAL A 173 3.82 -3.38 -2.69
CA VAL A 173 3.20 -3.82 -3.95
C VAL A 173 2.57 -5.21 -3.79
N LYS A 174 3.31 -6.17 -3.20
CA LYS A 174 2.76 -7.50 -2.92
C LYS A 174 1.51 -7.43 -2.05
N VAL A 175 1.53 -6.67 -0.96
CA VAL A 175 0.36 -6.51 -0.09
C VAL A 175 -0.81 -5.88 -0.85
N ALA A 176 -0.57 -4.84 -1.64
CA ALA A 176 -1.59 -4.18 -2.46
C ALA A 176 -2.28 -5.17 -3.42
N LEU A 177 -1.50 -5.89 -4.23
CA LEU A 177 -2.02 -6.82 -5.22
C LEU A 177 -2.73 -8.02 -4.60
N GLU A 178 -2.17 -8.60 -3.53
CA GLU A 178 -2.80 -9.74 -2.86
C GLU A 178 -4.10 -9.36 -2.15
N ILE A 179 -4.19 -8.17 -1.54
CA ILE A 179 -5.45 -7.73 -0.92
C ILE A 179 -6.53 -7.46 -1.98
N GLU A 180 -6.17 -6.91 -3.14
CA GLU A 180 -7.10 -6.81 -4.27
C GLU A 180 -7.59 -8.20 -4.73
N ARG A 181 -6.70 -9.19 -4.85
CA ARG A 181 -7.06 -10.57 -5.22
C ARG A 181 -7.96 -11.24 -4.19
N VAL A 182 -7.72 -11.03 -2.89
CA VAL A 182 -8.60 -11.55 -1.83
C VAL A 182 -9.97 -10.86 -1.87
N ALA A 183 -10.03 -9.57 -2.17
CA ALA A 183 -11.29 -8.85 -2.37
C ALA A 183 -12.07 -9.36 -3.60
N ASP A 184 -11.39 -9.68 -4.70
CA ASP A 184 -11.96 -10.32 -5.89
C ASP A 184 -12.57 -11.69 -5.55
N LEU A 185 -11.81 -12.54 -4.86
CA LEU A 185 -12.30 -13.83 -4.38
C LEU A 185 -13.52 -13.69 -3.46
N TRP A 186 -13.50 -12.74 -2.52
CA TRP A 186 -14.64 -12.46 -1.67
C TRP A 186 -15.88 -12.08 -2.48
N PHE A 187 -15.72 -11.22 -3.48
CA PHE A 187 -16.81 -10.75 -4.34
C PHE A 187 -17.43 -11.89 -5.15
N HIS A 188 -16.62 -12.75 -5.78
CA HIS A 188 -17.13 -13.91 -6.53
C HIS A 188 -17.71 -14.99 -5.61
N ALA A 189 -17.06 -15.27 -4.48
CA ALA A 189 -17.57 -16.24 -3.52
C ALA A 189 -18.97 -15.85 -3.01
N ARG A 190 -19.23 -14.54 -2.81
CA ARG A 190 -20.56 -14.03 -2.43
C ARG A 190 -21.64 -14.19 -3.50
N GLN A 191 -21.26 -14.28 -4.77
CA GLN A 191 -22.20 -14.56 -5.85
C GLN A 191 -22.54 -16.06 -5.93
N LEU A 192 -21.62 -16.92 -5.50
CA LEU A 192 -21.80 -18.37 -5.46
C LEU A 192 -22.52 -18.84 -4.18
N GLY A 193 -22.37 -18.11 -3.06
CA GLY A 193 -22.99 -18.43 -1.78
C GLY A 193 -22.44 -17.60 -0.62
N THR A 194 -22.47 -18.17 0.58
CA THR A 194 -21.84 -17.54 1.76
C THR A 194 -20.39 -18.01 1.87
N PRO A 195 -19.38 -17.13 1.72
CA PRO A 195 -17.98 -17.53 1.86
C PRO A 195 -17.68 -18.06 3.26
N VAL A 196 -16.94 -19.15 3.35
CA VAL A 196 -16.40 -19.64 4.63
C VAL A 196 -15.18 -18.79 5.00
N VAL A 197 -15.17 -18.28 6.22
CA VAL A 197 -14.07 -17.46 6.74
C VAL A 197 -13.19 -18.33 7.62
N LEU A 198 -11.87 -18.29 7.37
CA LEU A 198 -10.89 -19.00 8.19
C LEU A 198 -10.89 -18.45 9.62
N GLY A 199 -10.99 -19.35 10.59
CA GLY A 199 -11.01 -19.01 12.01
C GLY A 199 -9.64 -18.61 12.56
N PRO A 200 -9.58 -18.14 13.82
CA PRO A 200 -8.34 -17.70 14.45
C PRO A 200 -7.23 -18.77 14.46
N VAL A 201 -7.58 -20.04 14.69
CA VAL A 201 -6.62 -21.16 14.72
C VAL A 201 -6.00 -21.38 13.34
N GLU A 202 -6.83 -21.46 12.30
CA GLU A 202 -6.36 -21.65 10.92
C GLU A 202 -5.46 -20.49 10.48
N MET A 203 -5.83 -19.26 10.81
CA MET A 203 -5.02 -18.09 10.47
C MET A 203 -3.73 -18.00 11.28
N GLN A 204 -3.70 -18.50 12.52
CA GLN A 204 -2.47 -18.60 13.30
C GLN A 204 -1.48 -19.58 12.66
N ASP A 205 -1.95 -20.74 12.22
CA ASP A 205 -1.13 -21.74 11.52
C ASP A 205 -0.56 -21.17 10.20
N VAL A 206 -1.38 -20.44 9.46
CA VAL A 206 -0.97 -19.74 8.23
C VAL A 206 0.13 -18.72 8.54
N GLN A 207 -0.04 -17.87 9.56
CA GLN A 207 0.94 -16.86 9.94
C GLN A 207 2.29 -17.47 10.34
N GLN A 208 2.29 -18.58 11.08
CA GLN A 208 3.51 -19.31 11.44
C GLN A 208 4.25 -19.81 10.20
N ARG A 209 3.54 -20.35 9.20
CA ARG A 209 4.15 -20.82 7.95
C ARG A 209 4.64 -19.67 7.08
N PHE A 210 3.92 -18.54 7.05
CA PHE A 210 4.29 -17.35 6.29
C PHE A 210 5.66 -16.79 6.68
N ALA A 211 6.05 -16.88 7.96
CA ALA A 211 7.37 -16.47 8.42
C ALA A 211 8.53 -17.22 7.72
N THR A 212 8.23 -18.39 7.16
CA THR A 212 9.20 -19.24 6.45
C THR A 212 8.92 -19.40 4.96
N TYR A 213 7.83 -18.81 4.45
CA TYR A 213 7.35 -18.98 3.08
C TYR A 213 8.09 -18.08 2.09
N GLY A 214 8.54 -18.66 0.97
CA GLY A 214 9.31 -17.99 -0.09
C GLY A 214 10.70 -18.58 -0.28
N GLN A 215 11.44 -18.09 -1.29
CA GLN A 215 12.81 -18.54 -1.55
C GLN A 215 13.74 -18.05 -0.42
N GLN A 216 14.08 -18.95 0.51
CA GLN A 216 15.10 -18.69 1.51
C GLN A 216 16.47 -18.85 0.86
N ARG A 217 17.35 -17.84 0.94
CA ARG A 217 18.76 -18.01 0.56
C ARG A 217 19.33 -19.17 1.40
N PRO A 218 19.92 -20.20 0.78
CA PRO A 218 20.56 -21.28 1.55
C PRO A 218 21.64 -20.66 2.44
N ARG A 219 21.60 -20.99 3.74
CA ARG A 219 22.69 -20.65 4.66
C ARG A 219 23.98 -21.22 4.07
N ARG A 220 24.96 -20.37 3.75
CA ARG A 220 26.31 -20.83 3.45
C ARG A 220 26.79 -21.65 4.65
N PRO A 221 27.27 -22.89 4.48
CA PRO A 221 27.91 -23.62 5.57
C PRO A 221 29.07 -22.77 6.06
N GLY A 222 29.16 -22.56 7.38
CA GLY A 222 30.24 -21.80 7.99
C GLY A 222 31.59 -22.37 7.54
N GLY A 223 32.44 -21.51 6.98
CA GLY A 223 33.84 -21.83 6.79
C GLY A 223 34.47 -22.02 8.16
N SER A 224 34.93 -23.23 8.40
CA SER A 224 35.89 -23.60 9.44
C SER A 224 37.16 -22.76 9.37
#